data_AF-A0A929CKP9-F1
#
_entry.id   AF-A0A929CKP9-F1
#
_cell.length_a   1.000
_cell.length_b   1.000
_cell.length_c   1.000
_cell.angle_alpha   90.00
_cell.angle_beta   90.00
_cell.angle_gamma   90.00
#
_symmetry.space_group_name_H-M   'P 1'
#
loop_
_entity.id
_entity.type
_entity.pdbx_description
1 polymer ?
#
loop_
_entity_poly.entity_id
_entity_poly.type
_entity_poly.pdbx_seq_one_letter_code
_entity_poly.pdbx_strand_id
1 'polypeptide(L)'
;MNNTLMICLTIIFTITLIGLFTTKTKGFGKYTTSLLLLILILFVSSFFFALDKITLSFFGNIMFSITGFGGGLISAKKLDENKS
;
A
#
# COMPACT_ATOMS: atom_id res chain seq x y z
N MET A 1 24.99 5.46 -3.42
CA MET A 1 23.89 6.45 -3.50
C MET A 1 22.49 5.85 -3.23
N ASN A 2 22.36 4.57 -2.84
CA ASN A 2 21.06 3.93 -2.56
C ASN A 2 20.66 3.88 -1.08
N ASN A 3 21.60 4.07 -0.14
CA ASN A 3 21.28 3.97 1.30
C ASN A 3 20.27 5.04 1.73
N THR A 4 20.37 6.26 1.22
CA THR A 4 19.43 7.35 1.53
C THR A 4 18.01 7.04 1.04
N LEU A 5 17.87 6.49 -0.17
CA LEU A 5 16.56 6.10 -0.72
C LEU A 5 15.93 4.98 0.10
N MET A 6 16.71 3.97 0.48
CA MET A 6 16.22 2.87 1.30
C MET A 6 15.81 3.32 2.71
N ILE A 7 16.60 4.19 3.34
CA ILE A 7 16.28 4.77 4.66
C ILE A 7 14.97 5.58 4.59
N CYS A 8 14.82 6.45 3.59
CA CYS A 8 13.57 7.19 3.39
C CYS A 8 12.37 6.26 3.18
N LEU A 9 12.53 5.21 2.37
CA LEU A 9 11.48 4.21 2.12
C LEU A 9 11.05 3.51 3.40
N THR A 10 12.01 3.07 4.22
CA THR A 10 11.75 2.41 5.50
C THR A 10 11.05 3.35 6.48
N ILE A 11 11.46 4.62 6.54
CA ILE A 11 10.81 5.62 7.40
C ILE A 11 9.36 5.86 6.97
N ILE A 12 9.10 6.07 5.67
CA ILE A 12 7.75 6.28 5.13
C ILE A 12 6.87 5.07 5.41
N PHE A 13 7.38 3.85 5.22
CA PHE A 13 6.63 2.63 5.50
C PHE A 13 6.31 2.48 7.00
N THR A 14 7.28 2.78 7.86
CA THR A 14 7.11 2.74 9.32
C THR A 14 6.02 3.73 9.78
N ILE A 15 6.07 4.97 9.29
CA ILE A 15 5.04 5.99 9.57
C ILE A 15 3.68 5.54 9.04
N THR A 16 3.63 4.96 7.84
CA THR A 16 2.38 4.45 7.23
C THR A 16 1.78 3.31 8.06
N LEU A 17 2.61 2.38 8.55
CA LEU A 17 2.18 1.30 9.44
C LEU A 17 1.63 1.86 10.75
N ILE A 18 2.38 2.75 11.41
CA ILE A 18 1.96 3.40 12.66
C ILE A 18 0.64 4.14 12.44
N GLY A 19 0.50 4.88 11.34
CA GLY A 19 -0.75 5.55 10.96
C GLY A 19 -1.90 4.57 10.79
N LEU A 20 -1.69 3.43 10.13
CA LEU A 20 -2.71 2.41 9.92
C LEU A 20 -3.15 1.76 11.25
N PHE A 21 -2.20 1.41 12.13
CA PHE A 21 -2.50 0.82 13.43
C PHE A 21 -3.18 1.83 14.38
N THR A 22 -2.73 3.08 14.41
CA THR A 22 -3.35 4.16 15.21
C THR A 22 -4.76 4.49 14.74
N THR A 23 -5.03 4.45 13.44
CA THR A 23 -6.36 4.76 12.89
C THR A 23 -7.37 3.61 13.11
N LYS A 24 -6.91 2.42 13.50
CA LYS A 24 -7.75 1.19 13.61
C LYS A 24 -8.08 0.80 15.05
N THR A 25 -8.30 1.78 15.93
CA THR A 25 -8.61 1.59 17.37
C THR A 25 -9.94 0.87 17.67
N LYS A 26 -10.86 0.73 16.72
CA LYS A 26 -12.16 0.01 16.91
C LYS A 26 -12.26 -1.37 16.23
N GLY A 27 -11.14 -1.90 15.74
CA GLY A 27 -11.07 -3.24 15.14
C GLY A 27 -10.71 -3.21 13.64
N PHE A 28 -9.99 -4.24 13.20
CA PHE A 28 -9.69 -4.47 11.79
C PHE A 28 -11.00 -4.71 11.03
N GLY A 29 -11.58 -3.65 10.45
CA GLY A 29 -12.76 -3.77 9.59
C GLY A 29 -12.48 -4.65 8.36
N LYS A 30 -13.55 -5.12 7.70
CA LYS A 30 -13.56 -6.06 6.56
C LYS A 30 -12.49 -5.81 5.47
N TYR A 31 -12.13 -4.56 5.22
CA TYR A 31 -11.19 -4.16 4.16
C TYR A 31 -9.76 -3.82 4.67
N THR A 32 -9.52 -3.88 5.98
CA THR A 32 -8.25 -3.44 6.59
C THR A 32 -7.09 -4.35 6.25
N THR A 33 -7.31 -5.67 6.27
CA THR A 33 -6.27 -6.66 5.93
C THR A 33 -5.88 -6.52 4.45
N SER A 34 -6.85 -6.35 3.55
CA SER A 34 -6.58 -6.11 2.12
C SER A 34 -5.80 -4.81 1.89
N LEU A 35 -6.12 -3.74 2.62
CA LEU A 35 -5.38 -2.47 2.55
C LEU A 35 -3.94 -2.64 3.07
N LEU A 36 -3.74 -3.40 4.15
CA LEU A 36 -2.41 -3.70 4.70
C LEU A 36 -1.57 -4.49 3.70
N LEU A 37 -2.15 -5.52 3.04
CA LEU A 37 -1.48 -6.23 1.96
C LEU A 37 -1.11 -5.30 0.80
N LEU A 38 -1.98 -4.35 0.46
CA LEU A 38 -1.73 -3.40 -0.63
C LEU A 38 -0.53 -2.49 -0.32
N ILE A 39 -0.46 -1.98 0.92
CA ILE A 39 0.65 -1.16 1.43
C ILE A 39 1.95 -1.99 1.48
N LEU A 40 1.87 -3.25 1.88
CA LEU A 40 3.01 -4.16 1.89
C LEU A 40 3.55 -4.41 0.47
N ILE A 41 2.68 -4.67 -0.49
CA ILE A 41 3.05 -4.86 -1.90
C ILE A 41 3.69 -3.60 -2.48
N LEU A 42 3.15 -2.42 -2.18
CA LEU A 42 3.73 -1.14 -2.59
C LEU A 42 5.14 -0.98 -2.03
N PHE A 43 5.34 -1.28 -0.74
CA PHE A 43 6.64 -1.19 -0.10
C PHE A 43 7.67 -2.15 -0.69
N VAL A 44 7.33 -3.43 -0.84
CA VAL A 44 8.23 -4.43 -1.44
C VAL A 44 8.60 -4.03 -2.87
N SER A 45 7.64 -3.57 -3.66
CA SER A 45 7.88 -3.18 -5.05
C SER A 45 8.77 -1.94 -5.15
N SER A 46 8.54 -0.93 -4.31
CA SER A 46 9.41 0.25 -4.26
C SER A 46 10.79 -0.06 -3.69
N PHE A 47 10.91 -1.02 -2.75
CA PHE A 47 12.19 -1.47 -2.22
C PHE A 47 13.02 -2.19 -3.30
N PHE A 48 12.41 -3.09 -4.06
CA PHE A 48 13.08 -3.76 -5.16
C PHE A 48 13.37 -2.81 -6.35
N PHE A 49 12.56 -1.79 -6.56
CA PHE A 49 12.85 -0.72 -7.52
C PHE A 49 14.07 0.11 -7.09
N ALA A 50 14.19 0.45 -5.81
CA ALA A 50 15.35 1.15 -5.25
C ALA A 50 16.66 0.32 -5.28
N LEU A 51 16.55 -1.00 -5.44
CA LEU A 51 17.66 -1.92 -5.62
C LEU A 51 18.04 -2.14 -7.10
N ASP A 52 17.40 -1.44 -8.05
CA ASP A 52 17.57 -1.64 -9.49
C ASP A 52 17.30 -3.10 -9.93
N LYS A 53 16.54 -3.87 -9.14
CA LYS A 53 16.18 -5.26 -9.43
C LYS A 53 14.96 -5.38 -10.34
N ILE A 54 14.26 -4.27 -10.57
CA ILE A 54 12.99 -4.22 -11.29
C ILE A 54 13.05 -3.13 -12.37
N THR A 55 12.65 -3.47 -13.59
CA THR A 55 12.47 -2.52 -14.68
C THR A 55 11.27 -1.60 -14.44
N LEU A 56 11.37 -0.34 -14.85
CA LEU A 56 10.30 0.66 -14.73
C LEU A 56 8.95 0.16 -15.28
N SER A 57 8.94 -0.63 -16.37
CA SER A 57 7.73 -1.22 -16.94
C SER A 57 7.00 -2.16 -15.96
N PHE A 58 7.75 -2.98 -15.20
CA PHE A 58 7.16 -3.89 -14.22
C PHE A 58 6.65 -3.14 -12.99
N PHE A 59 7.38 -2.12 -12.54
CA PHE A 59 6.92 -1.23 -11.48
C PHE A 59 5.63 -0.49 -11.87
N GLY A 60 5.52 -0.02 -13.12
CA GLY A 60 4.32 0.60 -13.67
C GLY A 60 3.11 -0.33 -13.64
N ASN A 61 3.27 -1.60 -14.02
CA ASN A 61 2.21 -2.60 -13.94
C ASN A 61 1.73 -2.81 -12.51
N ILE A 62 2.66 -2.90 -11.55
CA ILE A 62 2.31 -3.04 -10.13
C ILE A 62 1.56 -1.81 -9.62
N MET A 63 2.04 -0.60 -9.91
CA MET A 63 1.35 0.65 -9.54
C MET A 63 -0.07 0.72 -10.11
N PHE A 64 -0.25 0.29 -11.36
CA PHE A 64 -1.56 0.20 -11.99
C PHE A 64 -2.48 -0.79 -11.27
N SER A 65 -2.00 -2.00 -10.98
CA SER A 65 -2.76 -3.00 -10.22
C SER A 65 -3.13 -2.53 -8.81
N ILE A 66 -2.20 -1.87 -8.11
CA ILE A 66 -2.45 -1.30 -6.77
C ILE A 66 -3.53 -0.22 -6.82
N THR A 67 -3.43 0.69 -7.79
CA THR A 67 -4.40 1.77 -7.96
C THR A 67 -5.79 1.22 -8.30
N GLY A 68 -5.86 0.24 -9.21
CA GLY A 68 -7.11 -0.43 -9.56
C GLY A 68 -7.73 -1.18 -8.38
N PHE A 69 -6.94 -1.92 -7.61
CA PHE A 69 -7.42 -2.64 -6.44
C PHE A 69 -7.84 -1.69 -5.31
N GLY A 70 -7.06 -0.65 -5.03
CA GLY A 70 -7.40 0.38 -4.06
C GLY A 70 -8.67 1.14 -4.43
N GLY A 71 -8.83 1.51 -5.70
CA GLY A 71 -10.07 2.12 -6.21
C GLY A 71 -11.27 1.18 -6.08
N GLY A 72 -11.09 -0.11 -6.38
CA GLY A 72 -12.10 -1.15 -6.18
C GLY A 72 -12.55 -1.29 -4.72
N LEU A 73 -11.61 -1.26 -3.77
CA LEU A 73 -11.90 -1.31 -2.33
C LEU A 73 -12.71 -0.09 -1.86
N ILE A 74 -12.38 1.12 -2.34
CA ILE A 74 -13.13 2.34 -2.01
C ILE A 74 -14.55 2.29 -2.58
N SER A 75 -14.69 1.86 -3.83
CA SER A 75 -15.99 1.70 -4.49
C SER A 75 -16.86 0.64 -3.78
N ALA A 76 -16.26 -0.50 -3.42
CA ALA A 76 -16.93 -1.56 -2.66
C ALA A 76 -17.39 -1.08 -1.28
N LYS A 77 -16.58 -0.29 -0.57
CA LYS A 77 -16.97 0.30 0.71
C LYS A 77 -18.21 1.21 0.54
N LYS A 78 -18.22 2.05 -0.49
CA LYS A 78 -19.34 2.98 -0.76
C LYS A 78 -20.64 2.25 -1.13
N LEU A 79 -20.54 1.14 -1.85
CA LEU A 79 -21.68 0.27 -2.18
C LEU A 79 -22.25 -0.46 -0.95
N ASP A 80 -21.39 -0.87 -0.02
CA ASP A 80 -21.76 -1.52 1.25
C ASP A 80 -22.49 -0.53 2.17
N GLU A 81 -22.03 0.73 2.26
CA GLU A 81 -22.71 1.81 3.02
C GLU A 81 -24.08 2.20 2.43
N ASN A 82 -24.29 2.08 1.11
CA ASN A 82 -25.55 2.48 0.47
C ASN A 82 -26.62 1.37 0.48
N LYS A 83 -26.25 0.13 0.85
CA LYS A 83 -27.16 -1.02 0.96
C LYS A 83 -27.66 -1.26 2.39
N SER A 84 -27.21 -0.48 3.36
CA SER A 84 -27.69 -0.51 4.76
C SER A 84 -28.70 0.60 5.02
#